data_AF-A0A349NDF4-F1
#
_entry.id   AF-A0A349NDF4-F1
#
_cell.length_a   1.000
_cell.length_b   1.000
_cell.length_c   1.000
_cell.angle_alpha   90.00
_cell.angle_beta   90.00
_cell.angle_gamma   90.00
#
_symmetry.space_group_name_H-M   'P 1'
#
loop_
_entity.id
_entity.type
_entity.pdbx_description
1 polymer ?
#
loop_
_entity_poly.entity_id
_entity_poly.type
_entity_poly.pdbx_seq_one_letter_code
_entity_poly.pdbx_strand_id
1 'polypeptide(L)'
;MKSRLFPFFLFFLACLEGTSLLQVENHVAYLNIIKKIDMHVHDWMDAAFLCELLDQEDLKYPNVCVDSMSVEMTQSQHENTRDLYQKYQRHFSWVTAFDSKGLFEPRWNKRTSELLKQDYESGAIG
;
A
#
# COMPACT_ATOMS: atom_id res chain seq x y z
N MET A 1 52.99 -41.10 15.41
CA MET A 1 52.33 -39.82 15.74
C MET A 1 50.95 -39.80 15.11
N LYS A 2 49.87 -40.01 15.89
CA LYS A 2 48.48 -39.96 15.41
C LYS A 2 47.91 -38.58 15.73
N SER A 3 47.58 -37.79 14.71
CA SER A 3 47.06 -36.44 14.83
C SER A 3 45.61 -36.46 15.37
N ARG A 4 45.38 -35.79 16.49
CA ARG A 4 44.06 -35.62 17.14
C ARG A 4 43.41 -34.27 16.75
N LEU A 5 43.55 -33.85 15.50
CA LEU A 5 43.09 -32.52 15.05
C LEU A 5 41.72 -32.51 14.35
N PHE A 6 41.11 -33.68 14.14
CA PHE A 6 39.88 -33.78 13.35
C PHE A 6 38.56 -33.33 14.04
N PRO A 7 38.34 -33.42 15.37
CA PRO A 7 37.02 -33.11 15.92
C PRO A 7 36.75 -31.60 16.09
N PHE A 8 37.79 -30.76 16.14
CA PHE A 8 37.62 -29.31 16.31
C PHE A 8 37.16 -28.58 15.04
N PHE A 9 37.50 -29.12 13.85
CA PHE A 9 37.13 -28.49 12.58
C PHE A 9 35.65 -28.69 12.22
N LEU A 10 35.04 -29.81 12.64
CA LEU A 10 33.62 -30.08 12.42
C LEU A 10 32.69 -29.23 13.31
N PHE A 11 33.15 -28.82 14.50
CA PHE A 11 32.34 -28.00 15.41
C PHE A 11 32.22 -26.54 14.94
N PHE A 12 33.24 -26.01 14.26
CA PHE A 12 33.23 -24.62 13.76
C PHE A 12 32.35 -24.43 12.51
N LEU A 13 32.22 -25.43 11.63
CA LEU A 13 31.31 -25.33 10.47
C LEU A 13 29.83 -25.31 10.90
N ALA A 14 29.45 -26.12 11.90
CA ALA A 14 28.08 -26.18 12.38
C ALA A 14 27.60 -24.87 13.03
N CYS A 15 28.50 -24.10 13.66
CA CYS A 15 28.17 -22.80 14.25
C CYS A 15 27.99 -21.68 13.19
N LEU A 16 28.66 -21.77 12.04
CA LEU A 16 28.58 -20.76 10.97
C LEU A 16 27.34 -20.95 10.08
N GLU A 17 26.92 -22.18 9.83
CA GLU A 17 25.68 -22.46 9.06
C GLU A 17 24.41 -22.15 9.88
N GLY A 18 24.43 -22.44 11.20
CA GLY A 18 23.29 -22.19 12.10
C GLY A 18 22.92 -20.72 12.30
N THR A 19 23.90 -19.80 12.23
CA THR A 19 23.64 -18.36 12.33
C THR A 19 22.89 -17.81 11.11
N SER A 20 23.09 -18.37 9.93
CA SER A 20 22.44 -17.88 8.71
C SER A 20 20.96 -18.24 8.65
N LEU A 21 20.58 -19.46 9.04
CA LEU A 21 19.19 -19.90 9.07
C LEU A 21 18.40 -19.20 10.17
N LEU A 22 18.97 -19.07 11.38
CA LEU A 22 18.35 -18.30 12.46
C LEU A 22 18.22 -16.81 12.10
N GLN A 23 19.16 -16.22 11.38
CA GLN A 23 19.00 -14.84 10.88
C GLN A 23 17.91 -14.76 9.82
N VAL A 24 17.86 -15.67 8.84
CA VAL A 24 16.83 -15.65 7.80
C VAL A 24 15.43 -15.85 8.39
N GLU A 25 15.25 -16.77 9.34
CA GLU A 25 13.98 -16.97 10.04
C GLU A 25 13.57 -15.72 10.84
N ASN A 26 14.52 -15.07 11.52
CA ASN A 26 14.26 -13.83 12.24
C ASN A 26 13.89 -12.67 11.29
N HIS A 27 14.50 -12.59 10.11
CA HIS A 27 14.18 -11.56 9.12
C HIS A 27 12.79 -11.76 8.51
N VAL A 28 12.40 -13.00 8.20
CA VAL A 28 11.05 -13.31 7.71
C VAL A 28 10.00 -13.06 8.79
N ALA A 29 10.27 -13.45 10.04
CA ALA A 29 9.40 -13.15 11.17
C ALA A 29 9.21 -11.64 11.38
N TYR A 30 10.28 -10.85 11.18
CA TYR A 30 10.21 -9.38 11.26
C TYR A 30 9.34 -8.78 10.13
N LEU A 31 9.38 -9.31 8.91
CA LEU A 31 8.50 -8.83 7.84
C LEU A 31 7.02 -9.08 8.12
N ASN A 32 6.70 -10.13 8.88
CA ASN A 32 5.31 -10.46 9.24
C ASN A 32 4.70 -9.53 10.30
N ILE A 33 5.51 -8.74 11.02
CA ILE A 33 5.01 -7.74 11.98
C ILE A 33 4.85 -6.34 11.38
N ILE A 34 5.32 -6.13 10.15
CA ILE A 34 5.18 -4.85 9.44
C ILE A 34 3.84 -4.84 8.71
N LYS A 35 3.02 -3.82 8.98
CA LYS A 35 1.78 -3.58 8.25
C LYS A 35 2.07 -3.47 6.75
N LYS A 36 1.44 -4.33 5.96
CA LYS A 36 1.58 -4.31 4.50
C LYS A 36 0.60 -3.30 3.89
N ILE A 37 1.06 -2.58 2.87
CA ILE A 37 0.24 -1.61 2.13
C ILE A 37 0.46 -1.90 0.64
N ASP A 38 -0.61 -2.18 -0.08
CA ASP A 38 -0.58 -2.17 -1.54
C ASP A 38 -0.82 -0.73 -2.00
N MET A 39 0.16 -0.08 -2.61
CA MET A 39 0.10 1.36 -2.89
C MET A 39 -0.79 1.75 -4.08
N HIS A 40 -1.31 0.79 -4.85
CA HIS A 40 -2.02 1.09 -6.08
C HIS A 40 -3.19 0.14 -6.34
N VAL A 41 -4.34 0.46 -5.77
CA VAL A 41 -5.58 -0.30 -5.95
C VAL A 41 -6.66 0.59 -6.55
N HIS A 42 -7.50 -0.02 -7.41
CA HIS A 42 -8.72 0.57 -7.94
C HIS A 42 -9.90 -0.27 -7.45
N ASP A 43 -10.68 0.27 -6.51
CA ASP A 43 -11.90 -0.39 -6.04
C ASP A 43 -13.11 0.52 -6.24
N TRP A 44 -14.12 -0.01 -6.92
CA TRP A 44 -15.33 0.70 -7.34
C TRP A 44 -16.61 0.08 -6.77
N MET A 45 -16.52 -0.89 -5.87
CA MET A 45 -17.67 -1.66 -5.38
C MET A 45 -17.75 -1.69 -3.85
N ASP A 46 -18.92 -2.06 -3.31
CA ASP A 46 -19.07 -2.32 -1.88
C ASP A 46 -18.14 -3.46 -1.44
N ALA A 47 -17.16 -3.12 -0.63
CA ALA A 47 -15.95 -3.91 -0.41
C ALA A 47 -16.00 -4.80 0.83
N ALA A 48 -17.18 -5.20 1.33
CA ALA A 48 -17.30 -5.96 2.58
C ALA A 48 -16.46 -7.25 2.58
N PHE A 49 -16.53 -8.06 1.52
CA PHE A 49 -15.70 -9.25 1.36
C PHE A 49 -14.20 -8.91 1.27
N LEU A 50 -13.85 -7.81 0.59
CA LEU A 50 -12.47 -7.37 0.50
C LEU A 50 -11.93 -6.92 1.87
N CYS A 51 -12.76 -6.28 2.70
CA CYS A 51 -12.38 -5.91 4.07
C CYS A 51 -12.01 -7.13 4.91
N GLU A 52 -12.75 -8.24 4.77
CA GLU A 52 -12.42 -9.50 5.45
C GLU A 52 -11.06 -10.04 5.01
N LEU A 53 -10.78 -10.02 3.70
CA LEU A 53 -9.49 -10.43 3.16
C LEU A 53 -8.35 -9.52 3.64
N LEU A 54 -8.59 -8.21 3.68
CA LEU A 54 -7.62 -7.23 4.18
C LEU A 54 -7.30 -7.43 5.66
N ASP A 55 -8.28 -7.81 6.48
CA ASP A 55 -8.04 -8.15 7.88
C ASP A 55 -7.25 -9.46 8.04
N GLN A 56 -7.51 -10.46 7.20
CA GLN A 56 -6.77 -11.74 7.23
C GLN A 56 -5.28 -11.57 6.91
N GLU A 57 -4.98 -10.69 5.96
CA GLU A 57 -3.61 -10.45 5.48
C GLU A 57 -2.91 -9.30 6.22
N ASP A 58 -3.58 -8.70 7.21
CA ASP A 58 -3.17 -7.46 7.86
C ASP A 58 -2.74 -6.38 6.84
N LEU A 59 -3.56 -6.16 5.82
CA LEU A 59 -3.34 -5.18 4.75
C LEU A 59 -4.15 -3.88 4.96
N LYS A 60 -3.71 -2.80 4.30
CA LYS A 60 -4.47 -1.56 4.10
C LYS A 60 -4.29 -1.08 2.66
N TYR A 61 -5.34 -0.57 2.03
CA TYR A 61 -5.31 -0.09 0.64
C TYR A 61 -5.51 1.44 0.56
N PRO A 62 -4.61 2.20 -0.04
CA PRO A 62 -4.90 3.47 -0.67
C PRO A 62 -5.58 3.22 -2.02
N ASN A 63 -6.87 3.53 -2.10
CA ASN A 63 -7.61 3.48 -3.36
C ASN A 63 -7.28 4.74 -4.17
N VAL A 64 -6.77 4.54 -5.39
CA VAL A 64 -6.17 5.59 -6.21
C VAL A 64 -7.17 6.03 -7.27
N CYS A 65 -7.61 7.28 -7.22
CA CYS A 65 -8.32 7.88 -8.34
C CYS A 65 -7.38 8.01 -9.55
N VAL A 66 -7.90 7.85 -10.77
CA VAL A 66 -7.15 8.07 -12.02
C VAL A 66 -7.88 9.02 -12.95
N ASP A 67 -7.10 9.79 -13.72
CA ASP A 67 -7.62 10.52 -14.86
C ASP A 67 -8.30 9.53 -15.81
N SER A 68 -9.58 9.77 -16.08
CA SER A 68 -10.46 8.87 -16.82
C SER A 68 -10.79 9.40 -18.21
N MET A 69 -11.59 8.66 -18.97
CA MET A 69 -11.99 9.09 -20.32
C MET A 69 -12.79 10.41 -20.31
N SER A 70 -13.51 10.73 -19.22
CA SER A 70 -14.26 11.98 -19.07
C SER A 70 -14.16 12.58 -17.67
N VAL A 71 -14.56 13.86 -17.55
CA VAL A 71 -14.65 14.59 -16.28
C VAL A 71 -15.64 13.90 -15.35
N GLU A 72 -16.79 13.46 -15.86
CA GLU A 72 -17.83 12.78 -15.08
C GLU A 72 -17.34 11.45 -14.51
N MET A 73 -16.56 10.69 -15.28
CA MET A 73 -15.95 9.46 -14.78
C MET A 73 -14.93 9.74 -13.69
N THR A 74 -14.11 10.79 -13.83
CA THR A 74 -13.14 11.20 -12.81
C THR A 74 -13.86 11.63 -11.52
N GLN A 75 -14.92 12.43 -11.65
CA GLN A 75 -15.78 12.84 -10.54
C GLN A 75 -16.40 11.62 -9.83
N SER A 76 -16.95 10.67 -10.59
CA SER A 76 -17.53 9.45 -10.02
C SER A 76 -16.49 8.60 -9.30
N GLN A 77 -15.25 8.53 -9.79
CA GLN A 77 -14.16 7.88 -9.06
C GLN A 77 -13.86 8.57 -7.74
N HIS A 78 -13.83 9.91 -7.70
CA HIS A 78 -13.61 10.65 -6.46
C HIS A 78 -14.71 10.36 -5.44
N GLU A 79 -15.96 10.37 -5.86
CA GLU A 79 -17.12 10.08 -5.00
C GLU A 79 -17.06 8.66 -4.45
N ASN A 80 -16.87 7.65 -5.30
CA ASN A 80 -16.80 6.25 -4.88
C ASN A 80 -15.64 5.99 -3.90
N THR A 81 -14.46 6.55 -4.20
CA THR A 81 -13.26 6.36 -3.40
C THR A 81 -13.39 7.05 -2.03
N ARG A 82 -14.01 8.23 -2.00
CA ARG A 82 -14.35 8.95 -0.76
C ARG A 82 -15.37 8.18 0.08
N ASP A 83 -16.39 7.61 -0.55
CA ASP A 83 -17.43 6.83 0.14
C ASP A 83 -16.84 5.56 0.76
N LEU A 84 -15.95 4.87 0.04
CA LEU A 84 -15.22 3.72 0.58
C LEU A 84 -14.35 4.10 1.77
N TYR A 85 -13.62 5.23 1.68
CA TYR A 85 -12.85 5.75 2.80
C TYR A 85 -13.76 6.03 4.01
N GLN A 86 -14.89 6.71 3.82
CA GLN A 86 -15.80 7.04 4.92
C GLN A 86 -16.42 5.80 5.57
N LYS A 87 -16.80 4.79 4.77
CA LYS A 87 -17.44 3.57 5.25
C LYS A 87 -16.44 2.62 5.93
N TYR A 88 -15.21 2.57 5.44
CA TYR A 88 -14.21 1.56 5.82
C TYR A 88 -12.83 2.18 6.12
N GLN A 89 -12.78 3.24 6.95
CA GLN A 89 -11.55 3.99 7.28
C GLN A 89 -10.36 3.15 7.78
N ARG A 90 -10.64 1.98 8.38
CA ARG A 90 -9.62 1.01 8.80
C ARG A 90 -8.88 0.41 7.60
N HIS A 91 -9.63 0.05 6.57
CA HIS A 91 -9.17 -0.73 5.42
C HIS A 91 -8.73 0.14 4.25
N PHE A 92 -9.34 1.32 4.12
CA PHE A 92 -9.08 2.23 3.00
C PHE A 92 -8.47 3.55 3.44
N SER A 93 -7.58 4.04 2.61
CA SER A 93 -7.21 5.44 2.44
C SER A 93 -7.48 5.80 0.98
N TRP A 94 -7.36 7.07 0.61
CA TRP A 94 -7.57 7.44 -0.79
C TRP A 94 -6.62 8.52 -1.30
N VAL A 95 -6.33 8.45 -2.60
CA VAL A 95 -5.46 9.36 -3.33
C VAL A 95 -6.30 10.03 -4.40
N THR A 96 -6.25 11.36 -4.47
CA THR A 96 -7.02 12.14 -5.44
C THR A 96 -6.37 12.12 -6.82
N ALA A 97 -7.13 12.48 -7.85
CA ALA A 97 -6.64 12.74 -9.20
C ALA A 97 -7.13 14.11 -9.69
N PHE A 98 -6.58 14.56 -10.80
CA PHE A 98 -7.14 15.71 -11.50
C PHE A 98 -6.99 15.51 -13.00
N ASP A 99 -7.93 16.09 -13.74
CA ASP A 99 -7.93 16.00 -15.20
C ASP A 99 -6.83 16.89 -15.78
N SER A 100 -5.97 16.27 -16.58
CA SER A 100 -4.94 16.97 -17.35
C SER A 100 -5.52 17.67 -18.59
N LYS A 101 -6.72 17.27 -19.02
CA LYS A 101 -7.47 17.94 -20.08
C LYS A 101 -7.84 19.33 -19.61
N GLY A 102 -7.74 20.28 -20.53
CA GLY A 102 -7.96 21.68 -20.23
C GLY A 102 -6.78 22.36 -19.52
N LEU A 103 -5.58 21.75 -19.44
CA LEU A 103 -4.37 22.41 -18.90
C LEU A 103 -4.14 23.83 -19.45
N PHE A 104 -4.52 24.04 -20.72
CA PHE A 104 -4.38 25.33 -21.42
C PHE A 104 -5.65 26.21 -21.37
N GLU A 105 -6.72 25.74 -20.74
CA GLU A 105 -7.93 26.53 -20.56
C GLU A 105 -7.73 27.62 -19.50
N PRO A 106 -8.33 28.82 -19.71
CA PRO A 106 -8.38 29.82 -18.67
C PRO A 106 -8.99 29.25 -17.39
N ARG A 107 -8.35 29.52 -16.24
CA ARG A 107 -8.76 29.06 -14.89
C ARG A 107 -8.58 27.57 -14.59
N TRP A 108 -7.97 26.76 -15.46
CA TRP A 108 -7.68 25.35 -15.14
C TRP A 108 -6.94 25.21 -13.81
N ASN A 109 -5.86 25.96 -13.65
CA ASN A 109 -5.06 25.97 -12.41
C ASN A 109 -5.90 26.26 -11.16
N LYS A 110 -6.82 27.23 -11.22
CA LYS A 110 -7.69 27.61 -10.12
C LYS A 110 -8.67 26.48 -9.80
N ARG A 111 -9.34 25.92 -10.81
CA ARG A 111 -10.29 24.80 -10.64
C ARG A 111 -9.60 23.56 -10.05
N THR A 112 -8.44 23.19 -10.58
CA THR A 112 -7.66 22.05 -10.09
C THR A 112 -7.20 22.27 -8.65
N SER A 113 -6.72 23.47 -8.31
CA SER A 113 -6.30 23.78 -6.93
C SER A 113 -7.48 23.73 -5.95
N GLU A 114 -8.66 24.22 -6.36
CA GLU A 114 -9.88 24.17 -5.54
C GLU A 114 -10.36 22.72 -5.33
N LEU A 115 -10.33 21.89 -6.38
CA LEU A 115 -10.65 20.46 -6.29
C LEU A 115 -9.71 19.73 -5.33
N LEU A 116 -8.40 19.85 -5.55
CA LEU A 116 -7.39 19.19 -4.71
C LEU A 116 -7.53 19.61 -3.24
N LYS A 117 -7.79 20.91 -2.98
CA LYS A 117 -8.05 21.40 -1.63
C LYS A 117 -9.26 20.70 -0.99
N GLN A 118 -10.38 20.60 -1.71
CA GLN A 118 -11.59 19.91 -1.21
C GLN A 118 -11.34 18.43 -0.94
N ASP A 119 -10.53 17.77 -1.78
CA ASP A 119 -10.20 16.36 -1.62
C ASP A 119 -9.30 16.12 -0.40
N TYR A 120 -8.29 16.95 -0.17
CA TYR A 120 -7.48 16.89 1.07
C TYR A 120 -8.32 17.19 2.32
N GLU A 121 -9.21 18.17 2.26
CA GLU A 121 -10.17 18.45 3.36
C GLU A 121 -11.13 17.26 3.61
N SER A 122 -11.34 16.42 2.60
CA SER A 122 -12.15 15.19 2.65
C SER A 122 -11.35 13.94 3.00
N GLY A 123 -10.06 14.07 3.33
CA GLY A 123 -9.20 12.99 3.82
C GLY A 123 -8.35 12.29 2.76
N ALA A 124 -8.20 12.85 1.55
CA ALA A 124 -7.20 12.35 0.61
C ALA A 124 -5.79 12.49 1.22
N ILE A 125 -4.91 11.52 0.96
CA ILE A 125 -3.55 11.47 1.53
C ILE A 125 -2.45 11.70 0.49
N GLY A 126 -2.82 11.79 -0.79
CA GLY A 126 -1.94 11.93 -1.94
C GLY A 126 -2.70 12.57 -3.07
#